data_AF-A0A0F9RJ49-F1
#
_entry.id   AF-A0A0F9RJ49-F1
#
_cell.length_a   1.000
_cell.length_b   1.000
_cell.length_c   1.000
_cell.angle_alpha   90.00
_cell.angle_beta   90.00
_cell.angle_gamma   90.00
#
_symmetry.space_group_name_H-M   'P 1'
#
loop_
_entity.id
_entity.type
_entity.pdbx_description
1 polymer ?
#
loop_
_entity_poly.entity_id
_entity_poly.type
_entity_poly.pdbx_seq_one_letter_code
_entity_poly.pdbx_strand_id
1 'polypeptide(L)' 'MNAWKVTAIISIILNLLQVVFWVSIVFYGLGDIEKENQCAYNVCDGSGYESYIYYDFTGVCECYNNGELMKTRYLE' A
#
# COMPACT_ATOMS: atom_id res chain seq x y z
N MET A 1 20.86 38.31 -16.81
CA MET A 1 19.88 37.18 -16.80
C MET A 1 18.60 37.68 -16.15
N ASN A 2 17.44 37.48 -16.78
CA ASN A 2 16.16 37.97 -16.25
C ASN A 2 15.74 37.14 -15.03
N ALA A 3 15.82 37.72 -13.84
CA ALA A 3 15.53 37.04 -12.57
C ALA A 3 14.16 36.34 -12.56
N TRP A 4 13.13 36.98 -13.13
CA TRP A 4 11.78 36.41 -13.22
C TRP A 4 11.73 35.10 -14.03
N LYS A 5 12.56 34.97 -15.07
CA LYS A 5 12.62 33.74 -15.89
C LYS A 5 13.22 32.60 -15.09
N VAL A 6 14.25 32.89 -14.29
CA VAL A 6 14.91 31.90 -13.43
C VAL A 6 13.94 31.42 -12.35
N THR A 7 13.25 32.34 -11.68
CA THR A 7 12.24 31.99 -10.67
C THR A 7 11.12 31.13 -11.27
N ALA A 8 10.60 31.48 -12.45
CA ALA A 8 9.55 30.72 -13.11
C ALA A 8 9.99 29.27 -13.42
N ILE A 9 11.21 29.09 -13.92
CA ILE A 9 11.76 27.75 -14.22
C ILE A 9 11.87 26.92 -12.94
N ILE A 10 12.39 27.49 -11.85
CA ILE A 10 12.52 26.80 -10.56
C ILE A 10 11.14 26.40 -10.02
N SER A 11 10.15 27.30 -10.08
CA SER A 11 8.79 27.01 -9.63
C SER A 11 8.15 25.86 -10.41
N ILE A 12 8.36 25.78 -11.73
CA ILE A 12 7.85 24.67 -12.55
C ILE A 12 8.49 23.34 -12.12
N ILE A 13 9.81 23.31 -11.94
CA ILE A 13 10.53 22.09 -11.53
C ILE A 13 10.06 21.62 -10.15
N LEU A 14 9.94 22.54 -9.19
CA LEU A 14 9.46 22.22 -7.85
C LEU A 14 8.03 21.68 -7.86
N ASN A 15 7.17 22.23 -8.71
CA ASN A 15 5.80 21.76 -8.83
C ASN A 15 5.74 20.33 -9.42
N LEU A 16 6.56 20.04 -10.44
CA LEU A 16 6.65 18.68 -10.99
C LEU A 16 7.15 17.67 -9.96
N LEU A 17 8.20 18.01 -9.21
CA LEU A 17 8.72 17.17 -8.12
C LEU A 17 7.64 16.91 -7.05
N GLN A 18 6.88 17.95 -6.70
CA GLN A 18 5.79 17.83 -5.74
C GLN A 18 4.69 16.87 -6.23
N VAL A 19 4.29 16.96 -7.50
CA VAL A 19 3.28 16.06 -8.08
C VAL A 19 3.76 14.62 -8.07
N VAL A 20 5.01 14.38 -8.49
CA VAL A 20 5.62 13.03 -8.47
C VAL A 20 5.61 12.46 -7.05
N PHE A 21 5.98 13.27 -6.06
CA PHE A 21 5.97 12.87 -4.66
C PHE A 21 4.58 12.46 -4.17
N TRP A 22 3.55 13.27 -4.42
CA TRP A 22 2.17 12.95 -4.04
C TRP A 22 1.65 11.68 -4.72
N VAL A 23 1.89 11.55 -6.02
CA VAL A 23 1.50 10.37 -6.79
C VAL A 23 2.14 9.12 -6.22
N SER A 24 3.41 9.19 -5.83
CA SER A 24 4.15 8.06 -5.25
C SER A 24 3.56 7.61 -3.91
N ILE A 25 3.19 8.56 -3.04
CA ILE A 25 2.53 8.26 -1.75
C ILE A 25 1.19 7.56 -1.97
N VAL A 26 0.38 8.07 -2.91
CA VAL A 26 -0.91 7.47 -3.23
C VAL A 26 -0.74 6.04 -3.74
N PHE A 27 0.19 5.80 -4.66
CA PHE A 27 0.45 4.46 -5.17
C PHE A 27 0.96 3.51 -4.09
N TYR A 28 1.80 3.97 -3.18
CA TYR A 28 2.27 3.16 -2.06
C TYR A 28 1.10 2.74 -1.15
N GLY A 29 0.26 3.70 -0.74
CA GLY A 29 -0.91 3.39 0.10
C GLY A 29 -1.94 2.50 -0.58
N LEU A 30 -2.16 2.66 -1.89
CA LEU A 30 -3.01 1.74 -2.66
C LEU A 30 -2.42 0.32 -2.72
N GLY A 31 -1.10 0.18 -2.78
CA GLY A 31 -0.42 -1.11 -2.71
C GLY A 31 -0.67 -1.83 -1.40
N ASP A 32 -0.58 -1.12 -0.27
CA ASP A 32 -0.83 -1.71 1.05
C ASP A 32 -2.29 -2.17 1.20
N ILE A 33 -3.25 -1.34 0.76
CA ILE A 33 -4.68 -1.69 0.76
C ILE A 33 -4.96 -2.92 -0.12
N GLU A 34 -4.31 -3.00 -1.29
CA GLU A 34 -4.46 -4.15 -2.18
C GLU A 34 -3.96 -5.44 -1.51
N LYS A 35 -2.82 -5.40 -0.81
CA LYS A 35 -2.30 -6.57 -0.10
C LYS A 35 -3.20 -7.00 1.05
N GLU A 36 -3.75 -6.04 1.80
CA GLU A 36 -4.72 -6.34 2.86
C GLU A 36 -6.00 -6.97 2.28
N ASN A 37 -6.52 -6.41 1.17
CA ASN A 37 -7.66 -6.98 0.46
C ASN A 37 -7.36 -8.39 -0.07
N GLN A 38 -6.16 -8.64 -0.60
CA GLN A 38 -5.77 -9.99 -1.02
C GLN A 38 -5.71 -10.96 0.15
N CYS A 39 -5.25 -10.51 1.32
CA CYS A 39 -5.28 -11.34 2.52
C CYS A 39 -6.71 -11.71 2.90
N ALA A 40 -7.59 -10.71 3.01
CA ALA A 40 -8.98 -10.90 3.40
C ALA A 40 -9.77 -11.75 2.40
N TYR A 41 -9.74 -11.37 1.13
CA TYR A 41 -10.66 -11.86 0.10
C TYR A 41 -10.06 -12.93 -0.84
N ASN A 42 -8.74 -13.09 -0.93
CA ASN A 42 -8.13 -14.11 -1.79
C ASN A 42 -7.48 -15.24 -0.99
N VAL A 43 -7.00 -14.97 0.23
CA VAL A 43 -6.32 -15.97 1.07
C VAL A 43 -7.27 -16.56 2.11
N CYS A 44 -7.99 -15.69 2.81
CA CYS A 44 -8.89 -16.04 3.91
C CYS A 44 -10.37 -16.05 3.53
N ASP A 45 -10.72 -15.88 2.25
CA ASP A 45 -12.10 -16.02 1.78
C ASP A 45 -12.49 -17.50 1.75
N GLY A 46 -13.45 -17.86 2.60
CA GLY A 46 -13.93 -19.23 2.73
C GLY A 46 -14.70 -19.47 4.02
N SER A 47 -15.57 -20.49 4.00
CA SER A 47 -16.51 -20.85 5.07
C SER A 47 -15.86 -21.49 6.31
N GLY A 48 -14.58 -21.21 6.55
CA GLY A 48 -13.81 -21.81 7.64
C GLY A 48 -12.82 -20.87 8.30
N TYR A 49 -12.84 -19.57 7.96
CA TYR A 49 -12.05 -18.54 8.63
C TYR A 49 -12.99 -17.44 9.12
N GLU A 50 -12.83 -17.05 10.39
CA GLU A 50 -13.67 -16.03 11.04
C GLU A 50 -12.97 -14.67 11.10
N SER A 51 -11.64 -14.68 11.11
CA SER A 51 -10.82 -13.46 11.14
C SER A 51 -9.51 -13.66 10.39
N TYR A 52 -8.90 -12.56 9.99
CA TYR A 52 -7.57 -12.54 9.38
C TYR A 52 -6.69 -11.49 10.08
N ILE A 53 -5.38 -11.68 10.00
CA ILE A 53 -4.37 -10.68 10.37
C ILE A 53 -3.40 -10.57 9.21
N TYR A 54 -3.23 -9.35 8.70
CA TYR A 54 -2.17 -9.04 7.74
C TYR A 54 -1.07 -8.25 8.45
N TYR A 55 0.16 -8.77 8.37
CA TYR A 55 1.35 -8.11 8.91
C TYR A 55 2.08 -7.38 7.78
N ASP A 56 1.84 -6.07 7.65
CA ASP A 56 2.39 -5.23 6.58
C ASP A 56 3.92 -5.34 6.44
N PHE A 57 4.64 -5.40 7.57
CA PHE A 57 6.11 -5.41 7.56
C PHE A 57 6.71 -6.71 7.03
N THR A 58 6.07 -7.84 7.30
CA THR A 58 6.56 -9.17 6.89
C THR A 58 5.83 -9.71 5.66
N GLY A 59 4.78 -9.03 5.20
CA GLY A 59 3.91 -9.48 4.12
C GLY A 59 3.15 -10.76 4.46
N VAL A 60 2.94 -11.06 5.74
CA VAL A 60 2.32 -12.32 6.16
C VAL A 60 0.83 -12.13 6.36
N CYS A 61 0.04 -12.96 5.69
CA CYS A 61 -1.38 -13.10 5.88
C CYS A 61 -1.69 -14.37 6.69
N GLU A 62 -2.38 -14.20 7.81
CA GLU A 62 -2.80 -15.28 8.70
C GLU A 62 -4.32 -15.34 8.77
N CYS A 63 -4.89 -16.53 8.58
CA CYS A 63 -6.31 -16.79 8.69
C CYS A 63 -6.60 -17.62 9.93
N TYR A 64 -7.62 -17.22 10.68
CA TYR A 64 -7.97 -17.79 11.97
C TYR A 64 -9.41 -18.34 11.97
N ASN A 65 -9.64 -19.38 12.77
CA ASN A 65 -10.97 -19.93 13.04
C ASN A 65 -11.08 -20.27 14.53
N ASN A 66 -12.09 -19.79 15.23
CA ASN A 66 -12.21 -19.94 16.70
C ASN A 66 -10.93 -19.51 17.46
N GLY A 67 -10.18 -18.54 16.93
CA GLY A 67 -8.92 -18.07 17.51
C GLY A 67 -7.69 -18.97 17.26
N GLU A 68 -7.84 -20.08 16.54
CA GLU A 68 -6.71 -20.93 16.13
C GLU A 68 -6.19 -20.51 14.76
N LEU A 69 -4.86 -20.50 14.59
CA LEU A 69 -4.21 -20.23 13.32
C LEU A 69 -4.40 -21.43 12.39
N MET A 70 -5.14 -21.22 11.29
CA MET A 70 -5.50 -22.30 10.37
C MET A 70 -4.69 -22.26 9.08
N LYS A 71 -4.23 -21.08 8.66
CA LYS A 71 -3.49 -20.90 7.40
C LYS A 71 -2.61 -19.65 7.47
N THR A 72 -1.41 -19.77 6.90
CA THR A 72 -0.47 -18.66 6.75
C THR A 72 0.00 -18.60 5.29
N ARG A 73 0.06 -17.39 4.72
CA ARG A 73 0.57 -17.15 3.37
C ARG A 73 1.39 -15.87 3.31
N TYR A 74 2.50 -15.91 2.59
CA TYR A 74 3.26 -14.71 2.25
C TYR A 74 2.67 -14.05 1.00
N LEU A 75 2.45 -12.74 1.07
CA LEU A 75 2.02 -11.87 -0.03
C LEU A 75 3.21 -10.96 -0.37
N GLU A 76 3.82 -11.21 -1.54
CA GLU A 76 4.92 -10.40 -2.08
C GLU A 76 4.42 -9.06 -2.65
#